data_AF-A0A432Q4N3-F1
#
_entry.id   AF-A0A432Q4N3-F1
#
_cell.length_a   1.000
_cell.length_b   1.000
_cell.length_c   1.000
_cell.angle_alpha   90.00
_cell.angle_beta   90.00
_cell.angle_gamma   90.00
#
_symmetry.space_group_name_H-M   'P 1'
#
loop_
_entity.id
_entity.type
_entity.pdbx_description
1 polymer ?
#
loop_
_entity_poly.entity_id
_entity_poly.type
_entity_poly.pdbx_seq_one_letter_code
_entity_poly.pdbx_strand_id
1 'polypeptide(L)'
;MFYDCITPVFLLLGRLLSLIFIRPFVLLHVPLWIHLVLLAVLLSFFSFYLRRLLKVEEKVQRFNALFAEKRRRQQNLQYISEKYSREALYRVTDDELNSDFNTYLAHHYARYVTVYMIPVFLVMAWLNSVFSEPYLIAHFGSPFVYKFPTNRFGMMGLSVSAIFLFTYVVCLVIGFHIMRRRKRANQESEESPGII
;
A
#
# COMPACT_ATOMS: atom_id res chain seq x y z
N MET A 1 25.04 -16.84 -0.46
CA MET A 1 24.13 -17.69 0.34
C MET A 1 22.69 -17.17 0.38
N PHE A 2 22.39 -15.96 0.90
CA PHE A 2 20.99 -15.46 0.94
C PHE A 2 20.35 -15.32 -0.45
N TYR A 3 21.11 -14.77 -1.41
CA TYR A 3 20.67 -14.67 -2.82
C TYR A 3 20.42 -16.03 -3.46
N ASP A 4 21.28 -17.00 -3.21
CA ASP A 4 21.20 -18.35 -3.81
C ASP A 4 19.99 -19.14 -3.30
N CYS A 5 19.54 -18.86 -2.07
CA CYS A 5 18.38 -19.54 -1.49
C CYS A 5 17.05 -18.88 -1.88
N ILE A 6 17.04 -17.57 -2.07
CA ILE A 6 15.82 -16.79 -2.31
C ILE A 6 15.44 -16.74 -3.79
N THR A 7 16.44 -16.60 -4.66
CA THR A 7 16.25 -16.56 -6.11
C THR A 7 15.45 -17.76 -6.66
N PRO A 8 15.76 -19.03 -6.32
CA PRO A 8 14.99 -20.17 -6.84
C PRO A 8 13.54 -20.18 -6.35
N VAL A 9 13.29 -19.74 -5.12
CA VAL A 9 11.93 -19.63 -4.57
C VAL A 9 11.12 -18.60 -5.35
N PHE A 10 11.70 -17.42 -5.63
CA PHE A 10 11.04 -16.40 -6.46
C PHE A 10 10.82 -16.85 -7.90
N LEU A 11 11.79 -17.55 -8.50
CA LEU A 11 11.63 -18.11 -9.84
C LEU A 11 10.52 -19.18 -9.90
N LEU A 12 10.45 -20.05 -8.89
CA LEU A 12 9.42 -21.09 -8.81
C LEU A 12 8.03 -20.46 -8.60
N LEU A 13 7.90 -19.50 -7.67
CA LEU A 13 6.67 -18.73 -7.47
C LEU A 13 6.25 -17.99 -8.74
N GLY A 14 7.19 -17.34 -9.42
CA GLY A 14 6.94 -16.62 -10.67
C GLY A 14 6.46 -17.55 -11.80
N ARG A 15 7.02 -18.76 -11.88
CA ARG A 15 6.58 -19.79 -12.84
C ARG A 15 5.18 -20.33 -12.51
N LEU A 16 4.90 -20.60 -11.24
CA LEU A 16 3.56 -21.03 -10.79
C LEU A 16 2.51 -19.95 -11.07
N LEU A 17 2.80 -18.70 -10.74
CA LEU A 17 1.94 -17.56 -11.04
C LEU A 17 1.71 -17.43 -12.56
N SER A 18 2.76 -17.58 -13.37
CA SER A 18 2.63 -17.55 -14.83
C SER A 18 1.74 -18.69 -15.36
N LEU A 19 1.89 -19.90 -14.82
CA LEU A 19 1.08 -21.04 -15.21
C LEU A 19 -0.40 -20.87 -14.85
N ILE A 20 -0.69 -20.29 -13.68
CA ILE A 20 -2.06 -20.09 -13.18
C ILE A 20 -2.73 -18.87 -13.82
N PHE A 21 -2.00 -17.77 -14.03
CA PHE A 21 -2.59 -16.50 -14.45
C PHE A 21 -2.37 -16.12 -15.92
N ILE A 22 -1.36 -16.67 -16.60
CA ILE A 22 -1.03 -16.24 -17.97
C ILE A 22 -1.50 -17.29 -18.98
N ARG A 23 -1.18 -18.57 -18.77
CA ARG A 23 -1.56 -19.64 -19.70
C ARG A 23 -3.07 -19.78 -19.97
N PRO A 24 -3.96 -19.88 -18.97
CA PRO A 24 -5.40 -20.05 -19.23
C PRO A 24 -5.99 -18.85 -19.99
N PHE A 25 -5.40 -17.68 -19.76
CA PHE A 25 -5.85 -16.44 -20.33
C PHE A 25 -5.38 -16.21 -21.77
N VAL A 26 -4.16 -16.65 -22.09
CA VAL A 26 -3.68 -16.76 -23.48
C VAL A 26 -4.55 -17.77 -24.25
N LEU A 27 -4.91 -18.90 -23.64
CA LEU A 27 -5.84 -19.87 -24.25
C LEU A 27 -7.22 -19.25 -24.55
N LEU A 28 -7.71 -18.38 -23.67
CA LEU A 28 -8.96 -17.64 -23.85
C LEU A 28 -8.85 -16.42 -24.79
N HIS A 29 -7.69 -16.16 -25.39
CA HIS A 29 -7.43 -15.02 -26.28
C HIS A 29 -7.82 -13.66 -25.67
N VAL A 30 -7.74 -13.54 -24.34
CA VAL A 30 -8.06 -12.29 -23.67
C VAL A 30 -6.94 -11.27 -23.99
N PRO A 31 -7.27 -9.99 -24.23
CA PRO A 31 -6.26 -8.95 -24.42
C PRO A 31 -5.35 -8.77 -23.19
N LEU A 32 -4.04 -8.63 -23.42
CA LEU A 32 -3.03 -8.53 -22.35
C LEU A 32 -3.36 -7.42 -21.32
N TRP A 33 -3.83 -6.25 -21.76
CA TRP A 33 -4.17 -5.14 -20.86
C TRP A 33 -5.27 -5.49 -19.84
N ILE A 34 -6.23 -6.34 -20.19
CA ILE A 34 -7.29 -6.78 -19.26
C ILE A 34 -6.69 -7.59 -18.11
N HIS A 35 -5.67 -8.41 -18.37
CA HIS A 35 -4.95 -9.15 -17.34
C HIS A 35 -4.25 -8.23 -16.37
N LEU A 36 -3.57 -7.21 -16.89
CA LEU A 36 -2.85 -6.26 -16.07
C LEU A 36 -3.83 -5.49 -15.17
N VAL A 37 -4.99 -5.14 -15.70
CA VAL A 37 -6.08 -4.52 -14.92
C VAL A 37 -6.59 -5.46 -13.83
N LEU A 38 -6.92 -6.70 -14.17
CA LEU A 38 -7.43 -7.69 -13.22
C LEU A 38 -6.40 -7.98 -12.12
N LEU A 39 -5.14 -8.13 -12.48
CA LEU A 39 -4.03 -8.35 -11.55
C LEU A 39 -3.84 -7.15 -10.61
N ALA A 40 -3.91 -5.93 -11.13
CA ALA A 40 -3.83 -4.71 -10.32
C ALA A 40 -5.00 -4.62 -9.32
N VAL A 41 -6.21 -4.98 -9.75
CA VAL A 41 -7.40 -5.06 -8.88
C VAL A 41 -7.18 -6.10 -7.78
N LEU A 42 -6.76 -7.31 -8.12
CA LEU A 42 -6.48 -8.38 -7.15
C LEU A 42 -5.39 -7.97 -6.16
N LEU A 43 -4.30 -7.36 -6.64
CA LEU A 43 -3.24 -6.87 -5.77
C LEU A 43 -3.76 -5.77 -4.83
N SER A 44 -4.63 -4.88 -5.31
CA SER A 44 -5.21 -3.84 -4.45
C SER A 44 -6.06 -4.46 -3.32
N PHE A 45 -6.86 -5.49 -3.62
CA PHE A 45 -7.58 -6.25 -2.59
C PHE A 45 -6.64 -6.94 -1.62
N PHE A 46 -5.56 -7.53 -2.12
CA PHE A 46 -4.53 -8.12 -1.29
C PHE A 46 -3.85 -7.09 -0.37
N SER A 47 -3.54 -5.89 -0.85
CA SER A 47 -3.02 -4.79 -0.03
C SER A 47 -4.02 -4.37 1.05
N PHE A 48 -5.31 -4.28 0.75
CA PHE A 48 -6.34 -4.01 1.77
C PHE A 48 -6.46 -5.16 2.78
N TYR A 49 -6.35 -6.41 2.33
CA TYR A 49 -6.35 -7.58 3.19
C TYR A 49 -5.14 -7.57 4.13
N LEU A 50 -3.93 -7.33 3.62
CA LEU A 50 -2.71 -7.18 4.42
C LEU A 50 -2.83 -6.04 5.43
N ARG A 51 -3.40 -4.91 5.01
CA ARG A 51 -3.66 -3.76 5.89
C ARG A 51 -4.54 -4.16 7.08
N ARG A 52 -5.58 -4.96 6.84
CA ARG A 52 -6.48 -5.50 7.86
C ARG A 52 -5.76 -6.51 8.76
N LEU A 53 -5.03 -7.45 8.17
CA LEU A 53 -4.27 -8.48 8.89
C LEU A 53 -3.24 -7.86 9.86
N LEU A 54 -2.50 -6.85 9.38
CA LEU A 54 -1.50 -6.14 10.19
C LEU A 54 -2.11 -5.15 11.19
N LYS A 55 -3.44 -5.01 11.20
CA LYS A 55 -4.21 -4.14 12.10
C LYS A 55 -3.67 -2.71 12.08
N VAL A 56 -3.34 -2.20 10.89
CA VAL A 56 -2.68 -0.90 10.73
C VAL A 56 -3.53 0.20 11.36
N GLU A 57 -4.84 0.17 11.14
CA GLU A 57 -5.75 1.19 11.65
C GLU A 57 -5.90 1.17 13.18
N GLU A 58 -6.08 -0.01 13.78
CA GLU A 58 -6.14 -0.18 15.24
C GLU A 58 -4.88 0.37 15.91
N LYS A 59 -3.70 0.09 15.33
CA LYS A 59 -2.41 0.55 15.85
C LYS A 59 -2.26 2.07 15.76
N VAL A 60 -2.73 2.69 14.67
CA VAL A 60 -2.74 4.15 14.51
C VAL A 60 -3.69 4.79 15.52
N GLN A 61 -4.89 4.25 15.69
CA GLN A 61 -5.87 4.76 16.67
C GLN A 61 -5.35 4.64 18.11
N ARG A 62 -4.78 3.48 18.47
CA ARG A 62 -4.18 3.25 19.79
C ARG A 62 -3.03 4.22 20.07
N PHE A 63 -2.16 4.46 19.08
CA PHE A 63 -1.10 5.45 19.21
C PHE A 63 -1.68 6.85 19.44
N ASN A 64 -2.63 7.29 18.62
CA ASN A 64 -3.23 8.62 18.74
C ASN A 64 -3.90 8.82 20.11
N ALA A 65 -4.57 7.80 20.64
CA ALA A 65 -5.19 7.84 21.96
C ALA A 65 -4.13 8.00 23.08
N LEU A 66 -3.10 7.16 23.07
CA LEU A 66 -2.00 7.21 24.05
C LEU A 66 -1.23 8.54 23.95
N PHE A 67 -0.95 9.00 22.74
CA PHE A 67 -0.24 10.24 22.49
C PHE A 67 -1.05 11.46 22.96
N ALA A 68 -2.37 11.47 22.71
CA ALA A 68 -3.26 12.51 23.21
C ALA A 68 -3.32 12.53 24.74
N GLU A 69 -3.35 11.36 25.39
CA GLU A 69 -3.32 11.27 26.85
C GLU A 69 -2.00 11.78 27.43
N LYS A 70 -0.85 11.36 26.89
CA LYS A 70 0.47 11.86 27.31
C LYS A 70 0.59 13.37 27.14
N ARG A 71 0.08 13.91 26.04
CA ARG A 71 0.06 15.36 25.79
C ARG A 71 -0.83 16.11 26.79
N ARG A 72 -1.97 15.56 27.20
CA ARG A 72 -2.81 16.12 28.27
C ARG A 72 -2.09 16.10 29.62
N ARG A 73 -1.37 15.02 29.94
CA ARG A 73 -0.54 14.96 31.17
C ARG A 73 0.56 16.01 31.16
N GLN A 74 1.20 16.23 30.01
CA GLN A 74 2.20 17.28 29.82
C GLN A 74 1.59 18.69 30.02
N GLN A 75 0.35 18.91 29.58
CA GLN A 75 -0.37 20.16 29.84
C GLN A 75 -0.64 20.36 31.34
N ASN A 76 -0.96 19.29 32.08
CA ASN A 76 -1.19 19.38 33.52
C ASN A 76 0.08 19.74 34.32
N LEU A 77 1.28 19.56 33.77
CA LEU A 77 2.53 19.99 34.42
C LEU A 77 2.65 21.52 34.52
N GLN A 78 1.85 22.30 33.78
CA GLN A 78 1.79 23.76 33.91
C GLN A 78 1.30 24.21 35.29
N TYR A 79 0.53 23.37 35.99
CA TYR A 79 -0.02 23.68 37.32
C TYR A 79 0.99 23.52 38.47
N ILE A 80 2.20 23.01 38.20
CA ILE A 80 3.27 22.90 39.20
C ILE A 80 3.83 24.30 39.47
N SER A 81 3.79 24.73 40.74
CA SER A 81 4.23 26.06 41.20
C SER A 81 5.75 26.23 41.15
N GLU A 82 6.51 25.17 41.43
CA GLU A 82 7.97 25.20 41.42
C GLU A 82 8.54 25.19 40.00
N LYS A 83 9.18 26.30 39.61
CA LYS A 83 9.74 26.49 38.27
C LYS A 83 10.77 25.42 37.88
N TYR A 84 11.71 25.09 38.75
CA TYR A 84 12.80 24.15 38.45
C TYR A 84 12.31 22.71 38.31
N SER A 85 11.45 22.26 39.22
CA SER A 85 10.79 20.95 39.18
C SER A 85 9.94 20.80 37.91
N ARG A 86 9.22 21.87 37.54
CA ARG A 86 8.44 21.93 36.30
C ARG A 86 9.34 21.81 35.06
N GLU A 87 10.40 22.60 34.94
CA GLU A 87 11.31 22.55 33.79
C GLU A 87 11.98 21.18 33.61
N ALA A 88 12.41 20.55 34.72
CA ALA A 88 12.97 19.20 34.69
C ALA A 88 11.95 18.16 34.20
N LEU A 89 10.73 18.18 34.75
CA LEU A 89 9.65 17.28 34.34
C LEU A 89 9.20 17.50 32.90
N TYR A 90 9.20 18.76 32.43
CA TYR A 90 8.89 19.09 31.04
C TYR A 90 9.90 18.47 30.09
N ARG A 91 11.21 18.63 30.34
CA ARG A 91 12.25 18.08 29.47
C ARG A 91 12.17 16.56 29.38
N VAL A 92 12.05 15.89 30.52
CA VAL A 92 11.93 14.41 30.57
C VAL A 92 10.69 13.94 29.78
N THR A 93 9.55 14.59 30.00
CA THR A 93 8.30 14.23 29.30
C THR A 93 8.38 14.51 27.80
N ASP A 94 9.06 15.58 27.39
CA ASP A 94 9.22 15.95 25.98
C ASP A 94 10.16 15.00 25.24
N ASP A 95 11.27 14.62 25.86
CA ASP A 95 12.21 13.62 25.32
C ASP A 95 11.54 12.25 25.16
N GLU A 96 10.74 11.82 26.15
CA GLU A 96 9.93 10.60 26.07
C GLU A 96 8.90 10.67 24.94
N LEU A 97 8.17 11.78 24.82
CA LEU A 97 7.18 12.00 23.76
C LEU A 97 7.81 11.94 22.37
N ASN A 98 8.99 12.56 22.21
CA ASN A 98 9.71 12.57 20.95
C ASN A 98 10.23 11.16 20.57
N SER A 99 10.78 10.43 21.54
CA SER A 99 11.20 9.04 21.36
C SER A 99 10.05 8.13 20.93
N ASP A 100 8.90 8.24 21.61
CA ASP A 100 7.69 7.48 21.27
C ASP A 100 7.16 7.83 19.87
N PHE A 101 7.17 9.12 19.52
CA PHE A 101 6.73 9.60 18.21
C PHE A 101 7.63 9.08 17.09
N ASN A 102 8.96 9.14 17.27
CA ASN A 102 9.92 8.61 16.29
C ASN A 102 9.79 7.10 16.11
N THR A 103 9.64 6.37 17.22
CA THR A 103 9.39 4.92 17.21
C THR A 103 8.09 4.60 16.46
N TYR A 104 7.02 5.35 16.74
CA TYR A 104 5.77 5.21 16.01
C TYR A 104 5.93 5.49 14.51
N LEU A 105 6.60 6.57 14.12
CA LEU A 105 6.84 6.92 12.72
C LEU A 105 7.60 5.83 11.99
N ALA A 106 8.66 5.29 12.58
CA ALA A 106 9.43 4.19 12.00
C ALA A 106 8.55 2.96 11.77
N HIS A 107 7.77 2.56 12.77
CA HIS A 107 6.83 1.45 12.64
C HIS A 107 5.68 1.74 11.67
N HIS A 108 5.19 2.97 11.62
CA HIS A 108 4.15 3.40 10.69
C HIS A 108 4.67 3.28 9.26
N TYR A 109 5.83 3.86 8.96
CA TYR A 109 6.47 3.76 7.67
C TYR A 109 6.71 2.29 7.26
N ALA A 110 7.32 1.48 8.15
CA ALA A 110 7.58 0.07 7.88
C ALA A 110 6.31 -0.72 7.51
N ARG A 111 5.19 -0.46 8.20
CA ARG A 111 3.91 -1.10 7.89
C ARG A 111 3.38 -0.69 6.52
N TYR A 112 3.44 0.59 6.17
CA TYR A 112 2.96 1.07 4.87
C TYR A 112 3.84 0.55 3.73
N VAL A 113 5.16 0.53 3.91
CA VAL A 113 6.08 -0.11 2.96
C VAL A 113 5.73 -1.58 2.78
N THR A 114 5.53 -2.31 3.88
CA THR A 114 5.18 -3.74 3.84
C THR A 114 3.85 -4.02 3.16
N VAL A 115 2.83 -3.16 3.40
CA VAL A 115 1.49 -3.35 2.86
C VAL A 115 1.37 -2.95 1.39
N TYR A 116 2.01 -1.85 0.98
CA TYR A 116 1.80 -1.28 -0.35
C TYR A 116 3.00 -1.38 -1.27
N MET A 117 4.21 -1.16 -0.76
CA MET A 117 5.41 -1.13 -1.61
C MET A 117 5.90 -2.54 -1.92
N ILE A 118 6.10 -3.39 -0.91
CA ILE A 118 6.64 -4.74 -1.13
C ILE A 118 5.78 -5.53 -2.13
N PRO A 119 4.44 -5.62 -2.00
CA PRO A 119 3.64 -6.39 -2.95
C PRO A 119 3.70 -5.82 -4.37
N VAL A 120 3.70 -4.49 -4.51
CA VAL A 120 3.83 -3.84 -5.82
C VAL A 120 5.18 -4.12 -6.45
N PHE A 121 6.27 -3.99 -5.70
CA PHE A 121 7.61 -4.26 -6.20
C PHE A 121 7.77 -5.72 -6.63
N LEU A 122 7.24 -6.66 -5.85
CA LEU A 122 7.28 -8.08 -6.19
C LEU A 122 6.50 -8.39 -7.48
N VAL A 123 5.28 -7.85 -7.61
CA VAL A 123 4.47 -8.05 -8.82
C VAL A 123 5.09 -7.36 -10.02
N MET A 124 5.65 -6.16 -9.86
CA MET A 124 6.36 -5.45 -10.93
C MET A 124 7.61 -6.20 -11.40
N ALA A 125 8.42 -6.71 -10.47
CA ALA A 125 9.58 -7.53 -10.79
C ALA A 125 9.17 -8.80 -11.56
N TRP A 126 8.09 -9.46 -11.11
CA TRP A 126 7.53 -10.60 -11.81
C TRP A 126 7.01 -10.25 -13.21
N LEU A 127 6.22 -9.18 -13.35
CA LEU A 127 5.70 -8.71 -14.64
C LEU A 127 6.82 -8.37 -15.62
N ASN A 128 7.88 -7.69 -15.17
CA ASN A 128 9.04 -7.39 -16.01
C ASN A 128 9.80 -8.65 -16.44
N SER A 129 9.82 -9.70 -15.59
CA SER A 129 10.45 -10.97 -15.94
C SER A 129 9.66 -11.76 -16.98
N VAL A 130 8.32 -11.72 -16.91
CA VAL A 130 7.46 -12.50 -17.81
C VAL A 130 7.19 -11.75 -19.11
N PHE A 131 6.85 -10.47 -19.01
CA PHE A 131 6.54 -9.61 -20.16
C PHE A 131 7.74 -8.75 -20.53
N SER A 132 8.87 -9.41 -20.75
CA SER A 132 10.06 -8.75 -21.29
C SER A 132 9.81 -8.22 -22.70
N GLU A 133 10.54 -7.18 -23.09
CA GLU A 133 10.40 -6.58 -24.43
C GLU A 133 10.53 -7.61 -25.58
N PRO A 134 11.52 -8.52 -25.58
CA PRO A 134 11.59 -9.56 -26.61
C PRO A 134 10.37 -10.47 -26.65
N TYR A 135 9.81 -10.81 -25.48
CA TYR A 135 8.61 -11.63 -25.38
C TYR A 135 7.39 -10.92 -25.97
N LEU A 136 7.23 -9.62 -25.65
CA LEU A 136 6.13 -8.80 -26.16
C LEU A 136 6.21 -8.62 -27.67
N ILE A 137 7.41 -8.36 -28.21
CA ILE A 137 7.61 -8.25 -29.66
C ILE A 137 7.29 -9.58 -30.35
N ALA A 138 7.77 -10.71 -29.81
CA ALA A 138 7.57 -12.02 -30.42
C ALA A 138 6.10 -12.46 -30.45
N HIS A 139 5.32 -12.16 -29.42
CA HIS A 139 3.93 -12.64 -29.29
C HIS A 139 2.88 -11.61 -29.74
N PHE A 140 3.18 -10.32 -29.63
CA PHE A 140 2.23 -9.23 -29.88
C PHE A 140 2.69 -8.24 -30.96
N GLY A 141 3.89 -8.42 -31.55
CA GLY A 141 4.42 -7.54 -32.61
C GLY A 141 4.71 -6.11 -32.15
N SER A 142 4.90 -5.93 -30.84
CA SER A 142 4.98 -4.62 -30.19
C SER A 142 5.74 -4.72 -28.88
N PRO A 143 6.63 -3.76 -28.54
CA PRO A 143 7.16 -3.65 -27.19
C PRO A 143 6.10 -3.07 -26.21
N PHE A 144 5.01 -2.50 -26.71
CA PHE A 144 3.93 -1.89 -25.93
C PHE A 144 2.66 -2.73 -25.93
N VAL A 145 1.96 -2.73 -24.79
CA VAL A 145 0.65 -3.40 -24.63
C VAL A 145 -0.44 -2.67 -25.41
N TYR A 146 -0.37 -1.35 -25.46
CA TYR A 146 -1.27 -0.50 -26.23
C TYR A 146 -0.44 0.48 -27.04
N LYS A 147 -0.53 0.44 -28.37
CA LYS A 147 0.11 1.43 -29.24
C LYS A 147 -0.79 2.64 -29.37
N PHE A 148 -0.23 3.83 -29.16
CA PHE A 148 -0.96 5.04 -29.47
C PHE A 148 -0.94 5.30 -30.98
N PRO A 149 -1.99 5.93 -31.55
CA PRO A 149 -1.87 6.51 -32.88
C PRO A 149 -0.73 7.54 -32.87
N THR A 150 -0.14 7.80 -34.03
CA THR A 150 0.95 8.78 -34.19
C THR A 150 0.56 10.13 -33.60
N ASN A 151 1.03 10.38 -32.38
CA ASN A 151 0.68 11.55 -31.59
C ASN A 151 1.88 12.51 -31.53
N ARG A 152 1.61 13.82 -31.52
CA ARG A 152 2.65 14.87 -31.43
C ARG A 152 3.46 14.85 -30.13
N PHE A 153 3.00 14.10 -29.12
CA PHE A 153 3.64 13.98 -27.81
C PHE A 153 4.83 13.01 -27.79
N GLY A 154 5.13 12.30 -28.88
CA GLY A 154 6.28 11.39 -28.96
C GLY A 154 6.14 10.09 -28.16
N MET A 155 4.99 9.85 -27.51
CA MET A 155 4.72 8.58 -26.83
C MET A 155 4.26 7.51 -27.82
N MET A 156 5.01 6.42 -27.90
CA MET A 156 4.72 5.30 -28.82
C MET A 156 3.63 4.35 -28.29
N GLY A 157 3.44 4.27 -26.98
CA GLY A 157 2.44 3.39 -26.38
C GLY A 157 2.51 3.34 -24.85
N LEU A 158 1.70 2.46 -24.27
CA LEU A 158 1.70 2.16 -22.85
C LEU A 158 2.46 0.85 -22.57
N SER A 159 3.42 0.93 -21.65
CA SER A 159 4.13 -0.25 -21.14
C SER A 159 3.27 -1.04 -20.15
N VAL A 160 3.64 -2.30 -19.95
CA VAL A 160 3.03 -3.20 -18.94
C VAL A 160 3.00 -2.53 -17.57
N SER A 161 4.15 -2.00 -17.16
CA SER A 161 4.36 -1.26 -15.92
C SER A 161 3.43 -0.06 -15.77
N ALA A 162 3.27 0.74 -16.83
CA ALA A 162 2.44 1.94 -16.77
C ALA A 162 0.96 1.60 -16.56
N ILE A 163 0.43 0.64 -17.33
CA ILE A 163 -0.98 0.21 -17.19
C ILE A 163 -1.21 -0.36 -15.79
N PHE A 164 -0.36 -1.29 -15.37
CA PHE A 164 -0.50 -1.94 -14.07
C PHE A 164 -0.45 -0.94 -12.90
N LEU A 165 0.56 -0.07 -12.85
CA LEU A 165 0.71 0.89 -11.76
C LEU A 165 -0.43 1.91 -11.74
N PHE A 166 -0.82 2.42 -12.92
CA PHE A 166 -1.94 3.37 -13.00
C PHE A 166 -3.23 2.74 -12.48
N THR A 167 -3.57 1.55 -12.96
CA THR A 167 -4.76 0.84 -12.47
C THR A 167 -4.67 0.54 -10.97
N TYR A 168 -3.52 0.08 -10.48
CA TYR A 168 -3.34 -0.22 -9.06
C TYR A 168 -3.55 1.02 -8.18
N VAL A 169 -2.97 2.17 -8.56
CA VAL A 169 -3.16 3.45 -7.84
C VAL A 169 -4.62 3.87 -7.85
N VAL A 170 -5.30 3.81 -9.00
CA VAL A 170 -6.72 4.12 -9.10
C VAL A 170 -7.56 3.23 -8.18
N CYS A 171 -7.30 1.91 -8.18
CA CYS A 171 -7.99 0.96 -7.30
C CYS A 171 -7.76 1.27 -5.81
N LEU A 172 -6.53 1.62 -5.42
CA LEU A 172 -6.25 2.03 -4.05
C LEU A 172 -7.02 3.30 -3.67
N VAL A 173 -6.98 4.34 -4.50
CA VAL A 173 -7.70 5.60 -4.26
C VAL A 173 -9.19 5.34 -4.08
N ILE A 174 -9.80 4.59 -5.00
CA ILE A 174 -11.21 4.21 -4.92
C ILE A 174 -11.48 3.42 -3.63
N GLY A 175 -10.66 2.43 -3.31
CA GLY A 175 -10.81 1.62 -2.10
C GLY A 175 -10.72 2.45 -0.82
N PHE A 176 -9.77 3.39 -0.73
CA PHE A 176 -9.67 4.31 0.42
C PHE A 176 -10.90 5.22 0.54
N HIS A 177 -11.42 5.74 -0.58
CA HIS A 177 -12.63 6.54 -0.58
C HIS A 177 -13.84 5.75 -0.07
N ILE A 178 -14.01 4.50 -0.52
CA ILE A 178 -15.09 3.62 -0.08
C ILE A 178 -14.96 3.32 1.42
N MET A 179 -13.77 2.95 1.89
CA MET A 179 -13.52 2.69 3.31
C MET A 179 -13.83 3.91 4.19
N ARG A 180 -13.43 5.11 3.76
CA ARG A 180 -13.68 6.35 4.49
C ARG A 180 -15.17 6.66 4.59
N ARG A 181 -15.93 6.43 3.51
CA ARG A 181 -17.39 6.61 3.51
C ARG A 181 -18.09 5.65 4.48
N ARG A 182 -17.72 4.36 4.45
CA ARG A 182 -18.30 3.35 5.36
C ARG A 182 -18.07 3.69 6.84
N LYS A 183 -16.89 4.21 7.18
CA LYS A 183 -16.59 4.63 8.56
C LYS A 183 -17.47 5.78 9.05
N ARG A 184 -17.73 6.77 8.20
CA ARG A 184 -18.60 7.91 8.55
C ARG A 184 -20.04 7.46 8.77
N ALA A 185 -20.56 6.62 7.87
CA ALA A 185 -21.92 6.08 7.99
C ALA A 185 -22.13 5.28 9.29
N ASN A 186 -21.12 4.50 9.71
CA ASN A 186 -21.18 3.75 10.96
C ASN A 186 -21.19 4.69 12.19
N GLN A 187 -20.44 5.80 12.15
CA GLN A 187 -20.42 6.79 13.24
C GLN A 187 -21.76 7.51 13.38
N GLU A 188 -22.37 7.93 12.27
CA GLU A 188 -23.69 8.58 12.27
C GLU A 188 -24.80 7.65 12.80
N SER A 189 -24.69 6.34 12.55
CA SER A 189 -25.65 5.35 13.06
C SER A 189 -25.53 5.12 14.57
N GLU A 190 -24.33 5.26 15.14
CA GLU A 190 -24.07 5.13 16.59
C GLU A 190 -24.46 6.39 17.39
N GLU A 191 -24.51 7.58 16.75
CA GLU A 191 -24.91 8.84 17.39
C GLU A 191 -26.43 9.09 17.38
N SER A 192 -27.19 8.36 16.55
CA SER A 192 -28.65 8.51 16.41
C SER A 192 -29.57 7.47 17.12
N PRO A 193 -29.16 6.68 18.16
CA PRO A 193 -29.98 5.58 18.69
C PRO A 193 -31.12 5.98 19.66
N GLY A 194 -31.60 7.23 19.67
CA GLY A 194 -32.58 7.67 20.67
C GLY A 194 -33.44 8.86 20.29
N ILE A 195 -34.39 8.63 19.38
CA ILE A 195 -35.67 9.37 19.38
C ILE A 195 -36.76 8.30 19.19
N ILE A 196 -37.17 7.66 20.29
CA ILE A 196 -38.42 6.89 20.40
C ILE A 196 -39.19 7.51 21.54
#